data_AF-A0A9E3BV26-F1
#
_entry.id   AF-A0A9E3BV26-F1
#
_cell.length_a   1.000
_cell.length_b   1.000
_cell.length_c   1.000
_cell.angle_alpha   90.00
_cell.angle_beta   90.00
_cell.angle_gamma   90.00
#
_symmetry.space_group_name_H-M   'P 1'
#
loop_
_entity.id
_entity.type
_entity.pdbx_description
1 polymer ?
#
loop_
_entity_poly.entity_id
_entity_poly.type
_entity_poly.pdbx_seq_one_letter_code
_entity_poly.pdbx_strand_id
1 'polypeptide(L)' 'MKTKHAAWLGGAAFALATLAASHGTGVADEALDQALRNDSNWAMYGRTYDNERFSPLKQINDQNVGQLKLAYAFQLGAL' A
#
# COMPACT_ATOMS: atom_id res chain seq x y z
N MET A 1 13.36 -34.70 -62.66
CA MET A 1 13.79 -33.37 -62.14
C MET A 1 12.55 -32.51 -61.97
N LYS A 2 12.49 -31.74 -60.86
CA LYS A 2 11.43 -30.82 -60.38
C LYS A 2 10.54 -31.38 -59.26
N THR A 3 11.13 -31.51 -58.07
CA THR A 3 10.43 -31.51 -56.77
C THR A 3 9.87 -30.11 -56.51
N LYS A 4 8.61 -30.02 -56.08
CA LYS A 4 8.01 -28.76 -55.61
C LYS A 4 7.96 -28.78 -54.09
N HIS A 5 8.82 -28.00 -53.46
CA HIS A 5 8.80 -27.68 -52.04
C HIS A 5 7.75 -26.60 -51.79
N ALA A 6 6.80 -26.84 -50.88
CA ALA A 6 6.06 -25.79 -50.17
C ALA A 6 5.21 -26.42 -49.05
N ALA A 7 5.87 -26.92 -48.00
CA ALA A 7 5.23 -27.20 -46.73
C ALA A 7 6.03 -26.47 -45.65
N TRP A 8 5.72 -25.20 -45.42
CA TRP A 8 6.17 -24.48 -44.23
C TRP A 8 5.24 -23.27 -43.98
N LEU A 9 4.04 -23.54 -43.45
CA LEU A 9 3.16 -22.56 -42.83
C LEU A 9 2.61 -23.10 -41.49
N GLY A 10 3.50 -23.69 -40.68
CA GLY A 10 3.11 -24.31 -39.40
C GLY A 10 3.90 -23.84 -38.19
N GLY A 11 4.69 -22.77 -38.28
CA GLY A 11 5.69 -22.44 -37.26
C GLY A 11 5.63 -21.04 -36.65
N ALA A 12 4.60 -20.23 -36.95
CA ALA A 12 4.55 -18.83 -36.50
C ALA A 12 3.45 -18.52 -35.46
N ALA A 13 2.72 -19.53 -34.98
CA ALA A 13 1.60 -19.32 -34.06
C ALA A 13 1.90 -19.63 -32.58
N PHE A 14 3.11 -20.09 -32.23
CA PHE A 14 3.40 -20.59 -30.87
C PHE A 14 4.47 -19.83 -30.08
N ALA A 15 4.95 -18.68 -30.58
CA ALA A 15 5.98 -17.88 -29.90
C ALA A 15 5.49 -16.54 -29.34
N LEU A 16 4.18 -16.27 -29.37
CA LEU A 16 3.59 -15.04 -28.80
C LEU A 16 2.76 -15.26 -27.52
N ALA A 17 2.83 -16.44 -26.91
CA ALA A 17 2.05 -16.78 -25.72
C ALA A 17 2.84 -16.70 -24.40
N THR A 18 4.10 -16.24 -24.42
CA THR A 18 4.95 -16.17 -23.22
C THR A 18 5.47 -14.76 -22.93
N LEU A 19 4.63 -13.73 -23.09
CA LEU A 19 4.74 -12.60 -22.17
C LEU A 19 3.89 -12.95 -20.95
N ALA A 20 4.45 -13.88 -20.15
CA ALA A 20 3.91 -14.27 -18.87
C ALA A 20 3.66 -13.01 -18.07
N ALA A 21 2.43 -12.92 -17.55
CA ALA A 21 1.92 -11.90 -16.66
C ALA A 21 3.05 -11.25 -15.84
N SER A 22 3.28 -9.97 -16.09
CA SER A 22 3.90 -9.09 -15.12
C SER A 22 3.04 -9.18 -13.86
N HIS A 23 3.42 -10.06 -12.94
CA HIS A 23 2.88 -10.04 -11.60
C HIS A 23 3.39 -8.72 -11.04
N GLY A 24 2.52 -7.70 -11.04
CA GLY A 24 2.80 -6.49 -10.28
C GLY A 24 3.16 -6.96 -8.89
N THR A 25 4.43 -6.81 -8.52
CA THR A 25 4.82 -6.88 -7.11
C THR A 25 3.96 -5.81 -6.47
N GLY A 26 2.94 -6.22 -5.70
CA GLY A 26 2.17 -5.27 -4.91
C GLY A 26 3.18 -4.49 -4.09
N VAL A 27 3.45 -3.25 -4.51
CA VAL A 27 4.06 -2.27 -3.64
C VAL A 27 3.16 -2.23 -2.41
N ALA A 28 3.77 -2.17 -1.22
CA ALA A 28 3.03 -1.92 0.00
C ALA A 28 1.99 -0.81 -0.29
N ASP A 29 0.75 -0.99 0.21
CA ASP A 29 -0.43 -0.21 -0.13
C ASP A 29 -0.07 1.29 -0.28
N GLU A 30 -0.04 1.80 -1.52
CA GLU A 30 0.42 3.17 -1.81
C GLU A 30 -0.44 4.21 -1.07
N ALA A 31 -1.71 3.89 -0.82
CA ALA A 31 -2.59 4.73 -0.03
C ALA A 31 -2.18 4.73 1.45
N LEU A 32 -1.72 3.59 2.00
CA LEU A 32 -1.14 3.53 3.34
C LEU A 32 0.15 4.34 3.41
N ASP A 33 1.06 4.16 2.45
CA ASP A 33 2.32 4.92 2.41
C ASP A 33 2.07 6.43 2.31
N GLN A 34 1.06 6.85 1.54
CA GLN A 34 0.64 8.25 1.50
C GLN A 34 0.04 8.71 2.84
N ALA A 35 -0.79 7.88 3.48
CA ALA A 35 -1.39 8.19 4.77
C ALA A 35 -0.33 8.33 5.88
N LEU A 36 0.74 7.54 5.83
CA LEU A 36 1.88 7.56 6.75
C LEU A 36 2.75 8.81 6.64
N ARG A 37 2.83 9.42 5.46
CA ARG A 37 3.57 10.68 5.26
C ARG A 37 2.88 11.89 5.90
N ASN A 38 1.60 11.79 6.23
CA ASN A 38 0.89 12.85 6.92
C ASN A 38 0.96 12.63 8.44
N ASP A 39 1.72 13.50 9.12
CA ASP A 39 1.93 13.40 10.56
C ASP A 39 0.68 13.56 11.43
N SER A 40 -0.41 14.07 10.84
CA SER A 40 -1.71 14.21 11.50
C SER A 40 -2.50 12.90 11.55
N ASN A 41 -2.10 11.90 10.75
CA ASN A 41 -2.79 10.62 10.67
C ASN A 41 -2.26 9.61 11.69
N TRP A 42 -3.12 8.66 12.05
CA TRP A 42 -2.76 7.41 12.73
C TRP A 42 -3.28 6.24 11.91
N ALA A 43 -2.63 5.97 10.77
CA ALA A 43 -3.13 5.06 9.74
C ALA A 43 -2.92 3.57 10.06
N MET A 44 -2.06 3.25 11.02
CA MET A 44 -1.73 1.88 11.41
C MET A 44 -1.45 1.77 12.90
N TYR A 45 -1.53 0.55 13.45
CA TYR A 45 -1.54 0.30 14.88
C TYR A 45 -0.39 0.97 15.66
N GLY A 46 0.85 0.83 15.18
CA GLY A 46 2.05 1.43 15.76
C GLY A 46 2.38 2.83 15.22
N ARG A 47 1.45 3.49 14.52
CA ARG A 47 1.64 4.72 13.71
C ARG A 47 2.53 4.53 12.47
N THR A 48 3.72 3.98 12.63
CA THR A 48 4.77 3.82 11.61
C THR A 48 5.30 2.38 11.60
N TYR A 49 6.01 1.99 10.54
CA TYR A 49 6.52 0.62 10.40
C TYR A 49 7.51 0.20 11.51
N ASP A 50 8.21 1.15 12.12
CA ASP A 50 9.06 0.93 13.30
C ASP A 50 8.28 0.57 14.57
N ASN A 51 6.96 0.81 14.59
CA ASN A 51 6.06 0.57 15.73
C ASN A 51 6.48 1.26 17.04
N GLU A 52 7.17 2.40 16.96
CA GLU A 52 7.61 3.14 18.14
C GLU A 52 6.46 3.86 18.86
N ARG A 53 5.30 4.03 18.18
CA ARG A 53 4.15 4.80 18.67
C ARG A 53 4.49 6.26 18.99
N PHE A 54 5.54 6.79 18.37
CA PHE A 54 5.99 8.17 18.55
C PHE A 54 5.19 9.14 17.66
N SER A 55 4.74 10.27 18.21
CA SER A 55 4.10 11.35 17.45
C SER A 55 5.00 12.60 17.40
N PRO A 56 5.31 13.17 16.22
CA PRO A 56 6.07 14.41 16.07
C PRO A 56 5.21 15.66 16.32
N LEU A 57 3.89 15.52 16.52
CA LEU A 57 3.00 16.65 16.83
C LEU A 57 3.35 17.24 18.20
N LYS A 58 3.47 18.57 18.27
CA LYS A 58 3.90 19.31 19.48
C LYS A 58 2.90 20.36 19.97
N GLN A 59 1.68 20.36 19.42
CA GLN A 59 0.63 21.30 19.83
C GLN A 59 0.34 21.18 21.34
N ILE A 60 0.34 19.95 21.85
CA ILE A 60 0.28 19.65 23.28
C ILE A 60 1.70 19.33 23.74
N ASN A 61 2.15 19.93 24.84
CA ASN A 61 3.50 19.80 25.40
C ASN A 61 3.50 19.96 26.93
N ASP A 62 4.68 19.83 27.54
CA ASP A 62 4.89 19.90 29.00
C ASP A 62 4.45 21.23 29.64
N GLN A 63 4.41 22.31 28.85
CA GLN A 63 4.00 23.64 29.31
C GLN A 63 2.48 23.83 29.30
N ASN A 64 1.75 23.14 28.41
CA ASN A 64 0.31 23.39 28.21
C ASN A 64 -0.59 22.18 28.45
N VAL A 65 -0.04 20.99 28.73
CA VAL A 65 -0.81 19.76 28.98
C VAL A 65 -1.84 19.92 30.12
N GLY A 66 -1.55 20.76 31.11
CA GLY A 66 -2.46 21.07 32.21
C GLY A 66 -3.73 21.84 31.82
N GLN A 67 -3.81 22.34 30.58
CA GLN A 67 -4.96 23.10 30.08
C GLN A 67 -5.98 22.22 29.32
N LEU A 68 -5.70 20.92 29.16
CA LEU A 68 -6.58 20.01 28.43
C LEU A 68 -7.95 19.87 29.10
N LYS A 69 -8.99 19.84 28.27
CA LYS A 69 -10.37 19.61 28.68
C LYS A 69 -10.96 18.49 27.83
N LEU A 70 -11.97 17.80 28.36
CA LEU A 70 -12.72 16.80 27.61
C LEU A 70 -13.35 17.44 26.37
N ALA A 71 -12.96 16.97 25.18
CA ALA A 71 -13.52 17.42 23.92
C ALA A 71 -14.82 16.67 23.58
N TYR A 72 -14.82 15.35 23.72
CA TYR A 72 -15.96 14.49 23.44
C TYR A 72 -15.83 13.14 24.17
N ALA A 73 -16.96 12.47 24.41
CA ALA A 73 -17.02 11.10 24.92
C ALA A 73 -18.03 10.30 24.09
N PHE A 74 -17.65 9.06 23.73
CA PHE A 74 -18.48 8.14 22.97
C PHE A 74 -18.75 6.87 23.77
N GLN A 75 -20.02 6.49 23.93
CA GLN A 75 -20.40 5.25 24.60
C GLN A 75 -20.59 4.14 23.57
N LEU A 76 -19.82 3.07 23.70
CA LEU A 76 -19.84 1.92 22.78
C LEU A 76 -21.07 1.01 22.97
N GLY A 77 -21.88 1.24 24.02
CA GLY A 77 -22.90 0.31 24.50
C GLY A 77 -22.27 -0.88 25.22
N ALA A 78 -23.01 -1.49 26.14
CA ALA A 78 -22.67 -2.79 26.73
C ALA A 78 -23.85 -3.74 26.47
N LEU A 79 -23.54 -5.03 26.23
CA LEU A 79 -24.50 -6.09 25.97
C LEU A 79 -25.54 -6.25 27.09
#